data_AF-A0A4Q1KPS0-F1
#
_entry.id   AF-A0A4Q1KPS0-F1
#
_cell.length_a   1.000
_cell.length_b   1.000
_cell.length_c   1.000
_cell.angle_alpha   90.00
_cell.angle_beta   90.00
_cell.angle_gamma   90.00
#
_symmetry.space_group_name_H-M   'P 1'
#
loop_
_entity.id
_entity.type
_entity.pdbx_description
1 polymer ?
#
loop_
_entity_poly.entity_id
_entity_poly.type
_entity_poly.pdbx_seq_one_letter_code
_entity_poly.pdbx_strand_id
1 'polypeptide(L)'
;MKLIYLICIFLTLSGYAQVGIGTTNPDASSILDISSTTGGLLLPRMNTVQRDAINAPAVGLLIYLIEGNVQCLQVFNGTNWENIYCPSTNTVPTANNVTFSGGLNVGQVVTGTYTYQDAQLDLEATSDFQWYRADSNTGTNSIAISGANALTYTLTSNDVGKYIAFGVTPKAQTGALTGVEVTSPYQGAVTTVSVAARINEFHYDNIGTDVNEFVEIRITGAMGSQPANLSQYSIVLYNGSNQSTYDSATLNTLVQTCDSTDCYYVWQPISIQNGAPDGIALIGPSGLIEFISYEGVFTALNGGAAGTSSTDVGVLEDSINTTANGSIQRTSSGTWLLNQTSNSKGLVNGI
;
A
#
# COMPACT_ATOMS: atom_id res chain seq x y z
N MET A 1 18.03 97.73 45.04
CA MET A 1 17.18 96.77 44.32
C MET A 1 18.05 95.56 44.00
N LYS A 2 17.73 94.39 44.58
CA LYS A 2 18.51 93.15 44.49
C LYS A 2 18.37 92.51 43.11
N LEU A 3 19.46 91.95 42.56
CA LEU A 3 19.41 91.07 41.39
C LEU A 3 20.12 89.75 41.71
N ILE A 4 19.43 88.66 41.40
CA ILE A 4 19.68 87.27 41.78
C ILE A 4 20.71 86.63 40.82
N TYR A 5 21.70 85.93 41.37
CA TYR A 5 22.61 85.06 40.61
C TYR A 5 22.07 83.63 40.58
N LEU A 6 21.85 83.10 39.38
CA LEU A 6 21.47 81.71 39.13
C LEU A 6 22.75 80.87 38.95
N ILE A 7 23.04 79.98 39.91
CA ILE A 7 24.10 78.97 39.80
C ILE A 7 23.53 77.80 38.99
N CYS A 8 24.09 77.54 37.80
CA CYS A 8 23.85 76.32 37.03
C CYS A 8 24.80 75.21 37.52
N ILE A 9 24.24 74.20 38.20
CA ILE A 9 24.94 72.94 38.49
C ILE A 9 24.79 72.02 37.27
N PHE A 10 25.90 71.69 36.61
CA PHE A 10 25.95 70.63 35.60
C PHE A 10 26.00 69.28 36.32
N LEU A 11 24.85 68.59 36.39
CA LEU A 11 24.76 67.22 36.88
C LEU A 11 25.14 66.27 35.73
N THR A 12 26.36 65.74 35.73
CA THR A 12 26.78 64.72 34.76
C THR A 12 26.24 63.36 35.19
N LEU A 13 25.13 62.93 34.59
CA LEU A 13 24.64 61.56 34.71
C LEU A 13 25.41 60.65 33.73
N SER A 14 26.33 59.86 34.27
CA SER A 14 26.98 58.78 33.51
C SER A 14 26.00 57.59 33.43
N GLY A 15 25.36 57.39 32.28
CA GLY A 15 24.60 56.16 32.01
C GLY A 15 25.52 55.07 31.47
N TYR A 16 25.55 53.91 32.12
CA TYR A 16 26.22 52.72 31.58
C TYR A 16 25.42 52.18 30.40
N ALA A 17 26.06 52.02 29.24
CA ALA A 17 25.45 51.42 28.05
C ALA A 17 25.72 49.90 28.02
N GLN A 18 25.13 49.18 28.97
CA GLN A 18 25.16 47.71 29.01
C GLN A 18 23.89 47.15 28.34
N VAL A 19 24.03 46.06 27.58
CA VAL A 19 22.90 45.42 26.90
C VAL A 19 22.35 44.31 27.80
N GLY A 20 21.14 44.48 28.30
CA GLY A 20 20.38 43.42 28.96
C GLY A 20 19.36 42.79 28.01
N ILE A 21 19.33 41.46 27.92
CA ILE A 21 18.26 40.72 27.24
C ILE A 21 17.52 39.89 28.29
N GLY A 22 16.24 40.20 28.52
CA GLY A 22 15.44 39.53 29.55
C GLY A 22 15.77 39.95 30.99
N THR A 23 16.58 41.00 31.18
CA THR A 23 16.86 41.64 32.47
C THR A 23 16.92 43.17 32.33
N THR A 24 16.42 43.89 33.33
CA THR A 24 16.55 45.36 33.44
C THR A 24 17.69 45.79 34.35
N ASN A 25 18.33 44.83 35.02
CA ASN A 25 19.51 45.06 35.86
C ASN A 25 20.63 44.08 35.46
N PRO A 26 21.27 44.30 34.30
CA PRO A 26 22.44 43.52 33.88
C PRO A 26 23.53 43.57 34.95
N ASP A 27 24.25 42.46 35.12
CA ASP A 27 25.39 42.40 36.03
C ASP A 27 26.45 43.44 35.65
N ALA A 28 26.95 44.20 36.64
CA ALA A 28 27.87 45.31 36.42
C ALA A 28 29.22 44.90 35.82
N SER A 29 29.56 43.61 35.85
CA SER A 29 30.77 43.07 35.21
C SER A 29 30.57 42.72 33.73
N SER A 30 29.36 42.86 33.19
CA SER A 30 29.00 42.44 31.84
C SER A 30 28.72 43.61 30.89
N ILE A 31 29.12 43.46 29.62
CA ILE A 31 28.65 44.34 28.54
C ILE A 31 27.35 43.82 27.92
N LEU A 32 27.14 42.50 27.99
CA LEU A 32 25.92 41.80 27.58
C LEU A 32 25.53 40.80 28.68
N ASP A 33 24.32 40.93 29.20
CA ASP A 33 23.70 40.00 30.15
C ASP A 33 22.40 39.44 29.59
N ILE A 34 22.23 38.12 29.63
CA ILE A 34 21.06 37.43 29.10
C ILE A 34 20.44 36.60 30.24
N SER A 35 19.21 36.94 30.62
CA SER A 35 18.46 36.23 31.66
C SER A 35 17.19 35.63 31.08
N SER A 36 17.06 34.30 31.16
CA SER A 36 15.85 33.58 30.79
C SER A 36 15.76 32.25 31.55
N THR A 37 14.55 31.83 31.88
CA THR A 37 14.27 30.49 32.46
C THR A 37 13.73 29.51 31.43
N THR A 38 13.39 29.97 30.22
CA THR A 38 12.73 29.17 29.17
C THR A 38 13.42 29.26 27.81
N GLY A 39 14.31 30.24 27.60
CA GLY A 39 15.07 30.43 26.38
C GLY A 39 16.58 30.31 26.59
N GLY A 40 17.32 30.11 25.50
CA GLY A 40 18.78 30.03 25.49
C GLY A 40 19.41 30.89 24.40
N LEU A 41 20.74 30.85 24.29
CA LEU A 41 21.48 31.54 23.23
C LEU A 41 21.74 30.58 22.06
N LEU A 42 21.13 30.86 20.91
CA LEU A 42 21.42 30.15 19.67
C LEU A 42 22.55 30.84 18.91
N LEU A 43 23.71 30.20 18.83
CA LEU A 43 24.86 30.71 18.07
C LEU A 43 24.66 30.49 16.56
N PRO A 44 25.37 31.26 15.70
CA PRO A 44 25.38 31.02 14.26
C PRO A 44 25.75 29.57 13.93
N ARG A 45 24.87 28.89 13.18
CA ARG A 45 25.02 27.49 12.76
C ARG A 45 25.50 27.43 11.31
N MET A 46 26.58 26.71 11.04
CA MET A 46 27.19 26.70 9.71
C MET A 46 28.03 25.44 9.46
N ASN A 47 28.23 25.08 8.19
CA ASN A 47 29.16 24.02 7.79
C ASN A 47 30.59 24.56 7.62
N THR A 48 31.54 23.67 7.30
CA THR A 48 32.98 23.99 7.18
C THR A 48 33.22 25.04 6.10
N VAL A 49 32.57 24.92 4.94
CA VAL A 49 32.72 25.87 3.82
C VAL A 49 32.26 27.27 4.23
N GLN A 50 31.13 27.36 4.92
CA GLN A 50 30.57 28.63 5.40
C GLN A 50 31.41 29.24 6.52
N ARG A 51 31.91 28.42 7.46
CA ARG A 51 32.81 28.85 8.53
C ARG A 51 34.12 29.39 7.97
N ASP A 52 34.72 28.68 7.03
CA ASP A 52 36.01 29.04 6.46
C ASP A 52 35.91 30.24 5.49
N ALA A 53 34.69 30.58 5.05
CA ALA A 53 34.38 31.80 4.33
C ALA A 53 34.28 33.05 5.23
N ILE A 54 34.33 32.92 6.57
CA ILE A 54 34.38 34.07 7.48
C ILE A 54 35.74 34.75 7.30
N ASN A 55 35.72 35.97 6.74
CA ASN A 55 36.93 36.75 6.54
C ASN A 55 37.42 37.33 7.88
N ALA A 56 38.70 37.09 8.21
CA ALA A 56 39.37 37.59 9.41
C ALA A 56 38.56 37.41 10.71
N PRO A 57 38.24 36.16 11.12
CA PRO A 57 37.48 35.92 12.35
C PRO A 57 38.21 36.47 13.57
N ALA A 58 37.48 37.12 14.48
CA ALA A 58 38.05 37.63 15.72
C ALA A 58 38.38 36.49 16.69
N VAL A 59 39.44 36.66 17.49
CA VAL A 59 39.74 35.76 18.62
C VAL A 59 38.54 35.73 19.57
N GLY A 60 38.10 34.53 19.95
CA GLY A 60 36.94 34.34 20.81
C GLY A 60 35.60 34.29 20.06
N LEU A 61 35.58 34.41 18.73
CA LEU A 61 34.35 34.24 17.95
C LEU A 61 33.80 32.82 18.13
N LEU A 62 32.54 32.72 18.55
CA LEU A 62 31.84 31.45 18.80
C LEU A 62 30.87 31.12 17.66
N ILE A 63 30.89 29.88 17.20
CA ILE A 63 29.92 29.33 16.25
C ILE A 63 29.49 27.93 16.68
N TYR A 64 28.44 27.42 16.05
CA TYR A 64 28.08 26.01 16.11
C TYR A 64 28.30 25.36 14.73
N LEU A 65 29.37 24.56 14.60
CA LEU A 65 29.71 23.84 13.37
C LEU A 65 28.75 22.66 13.17
N ILE A 66 28.27 22.48 11.94
CA ILE A 66 27.47 21.33 11.51
C ILE A 66 28.05 20.80 10.20
N GLU A 67 28.80 19.71 10.27
CA GLU A 67 29.44 19.07 9.12
C GLU A 67 29.17 17.56 9.16
N GLY A 68 28.18 17.09 8.40
CA GLY A 68 27.70 15.70 8.48
C GLY A 68 27.32 15.34 9.91
N ASN A 69 28.02 14.34 10.49
CA ASN A 69 27.82 13.89 11.87
C ASN A 69 28.57 14.73 12.91
N VAL A 70 29.44 15.66 12.50
CA VAL A 70 30.21 16.52 13.40
C VAL A 70 29.38 17.73 13.78
N GLN A 71 29.03 17.82 15.05
CA GLN A 71 28.35 18.98 15.63
C GLN A 71 29.16 19.48 16.81
N CYS A 72 29.69 20.70 16.72
CA CYS A 72 30.58 21.22 17.74
C CYS A 72 30.36 22.71 17.97
N LEU A 73 30.30 23.10 19.25
CA LEU A 73 30.59 24.46 19.64
C LEU A 73 32.07 24.72 19.37
N GLN A 74 32.37 25.67 18.47
CA GLN A 74 33.74 26.06 18.15
C GLN A 74 34.03 27.50 18.55
N VAL A 75 35.30 27.75 18.87
CA VAL A 75 35.86 29.09 19.09
C VAL A 75 37.06 29.33 18.20
N PHE A 76 37.19 30.54 17.66
CA PHE A 76 38.41 30.92 16.94
C PHE A 76 39.50 31.37 17.93
N ASN A 77 40.65 30.71 17.92
CA ASN A 77 41.76 30.99 18.85
C ASN A 77 42.72 32.09 18.35
N GLY A 78 42.48 32.65 17.16
CA GLY A 78 43.36 33.61 16.49
C GLY A 78 44.16 33.04 15.33
N THR A 79 44.27 31.72 15.23
CA THR A 79 44.95 31.01 14.13
C THR A 79 44.05 29.93 13.52
N ASN A 80 43.36 29.16 14.36
CA ASN A 80 42.51 28.04 13.96
C ASN A 80 41.17 28.05 14.74
N TRP A 81 40.20 27.31 14.23
CA TRP A 81 38.98 26.97 14.97
C TRP A 81 39.24 25.78 15.89
N GLU A 82 38.88 25.91 17.16
CA GLU A 82 38.99 24.86 18.18
C GLU A 82 37.62 24.40 18.67
N ASN A 83 37.49 23.11 18.95
CA ASN A 83 36.27 22.55 19.56
C ASN A 83 36.27 22.83 21.06
N ILE A 84 35.27 23.56 21.56
CA ILE A 84 35.01 23.70 23.00
C ILE A 84 34.26 22.46 23.49
N TYR A 85 33.19 22.09 22.78
CA TYR A 85 32.37 20.95 23.12
C TYR A 85 31.72 20.40 21.85
N CYS A 86 31.94 19.11 21.61
CA CYS A 86 31.17 18.34 20.65
C CYS A 86 30.29 17.41 21.46
N PRO A 87 28.95 17.53 21.39
CA PRO A 87 28.07 16.59 22.08
C PRO A 87 28.42 15.17 21.65
N SER A 88 28.78 14.32 22.61
CA SER A 88 29.16 12.93 22.38
C SER A 88 27.97 11.97 22.40
N THR A 89 26.75 12.48 22.62
CA THR A 89 25.52 11.69 22.81
C THR A 89 24.48 11.96 21.74
N ASN A 90 24.92 12.14 20.51
CA ASN A 90 24.03 12.14 19.37
C ASN A 90 23.69 10.67 19.05
N THR A 91 22.52 10.22 19.52
CA THR A 91 22.04 8.86 19.31
C THR A 91 21.45 8.75 17.92
N VAL A 92 21.71 7.66 17.21
CA VAL A 92 21.03 7.39 15.95
C VAL A 92 19.52 7.22 16.20
N PRO A 93 18.66 7.54 15.22
CA PRO A 93 17.23 7.35 15.36
C PRO A 93 16.86 5.87 15.48
N THR A 94 15.66 5.62 15.98
CA THR A 94 15.09 4.28 16.19
C THR A 94 13.74 4.15 15.48
N ALA A 95 13.46 2.94 14.99
CA ALA A 95 12.17 2.58 14.43
C ALA A 95 11.46 1.65 15.42
N ASN A 96 10.31 2.10 15.92
CA ASN A 96 9.48 1.36 16.87
C ASN A 96 8.20 0.88 16.18
N ASN A 97 7.52 -0.08 16.81
CA ASN A 97 6.23 -0.61 16.33
C ASN A 97 6.26 -1.05 14.85
N VAL A 98 7.41 -1.57 14.39
CA VAL A 98 7.57 -2.01 13.00
C VAL A 98 6.65 -3.21 12.76
N THR A 99 5.64 -3.02 11.92
CA THR A 99 4.65 -4.04 11.57
C THR A 99 4.19 -3.84 10.13
N PHE A 100 3.32 -4.72 9.65
CA PHE A 100 2.63 -4.51 8.38
C PHE A 100 1.23 -5.15 8.42
N SER A 101 0.37 -4.70 7.52
CA SER A 101 -0.99 -5.22 7.34
C SER A 101 -1.29 -5.46 5.86
N GLY A 102 -2.35 -6.23 5.59
CA GLY A 102 -2.77 -6.61 4.23
C GLY A 102 -3.10 -8.09 4.13
N GLY A 103 -3.76 -8.49 3.03
CA GLY A 103 -4.04 -9.89 2.76
C GLY A 103 -2.78 -10.64 2.33
N LEU A 104 -2.54 -11.83 2.90
CA LEU A 104 -1.36 -12.67 2.59
C LEU A 104 -1.61 -13.62 1.42
N ASN A 105 -2.16 -13.08 0.34
CA ASN A 105 -2.37 -13.82 -0.89
C ASN A 105 -1.60 -13.23 -2.06
N VAL A 106 -1.14 -14.06 -2.99
CA VAL A 106 -0.51 -13.59 -4.24
C VAL A 106 -1.37 -12.52 -4.92
N GLY A 107 -0.75 -11.43 -5.35
CA GLY A 107 -1.38 -10.28 -5.99
C GLY A 107 -1.91 -9.21 -5.02
N GLN A 108 -2.02 -9.51 -3.72
CA GLN A 108 -2.43 -8.51 -2.72
C GLN A 108 -1.27 -7.60 -2.33
N VAL A 109 -1.61 -6.37 -1.95
CA VAL A 109 -0.64 -5.39 -1.44
C VAL A 109 -0.61 -5.47 0.08
N VAL A 110 0.59 -5.60 0.63
CA VAL A 110 0.88 -5.43 2.06
C VAL A 110 1.55 -4.07 2.28
N THR A 111 1.26 -3.45 3.42
CA THR A 111 1.70 -2.08 3.76
C THR A 111 2.38 -2.08 5.12
N GLY A 112 3.65 -1.68 5.15
CA GLY A 112 4.46 -1.51 6.34
C GLY A 112 4.10 -0.24 7.11
N THR A 113 4.21 -0.30 8.44
CA THR A 113 4.06 0.84 9.33
C THR A 113 5.12 0.78 10.43
N TYR A 114 5.52 1.96 10.92
CA TYR A 114 6.46 2.11 12.02
C TYR A 114 6.30 3.48 12.67
N THR A 115 6.95 3.67 13.81
CA THR A 115 7.05 4.97 14.50
C THR A 115 8.52 5.35 14.57
N TYR A 116 8.89 6.46 13.95
CA TYR A 116 10.21 7.06 14.12
C TYR A 116 10.34 7.68 15.51
N GLN A 117 11.48 7.47 16.15
CA GLN A 117 11.84 8.14 17.39
C GLN A 117 13.32 8.49 17.38
N ASP A 118 13.61 9.73 17.77
CA ASP A 118 14.95 10.19 18.07
C ASP A 118 14.97 10.86 19.44
N ALA A 119 16.00 10.58 20.25
CA ALA A 119 16.07 11.06 21.62
C ALA A 119 16.42 12.56 21.72
N GLN A 120 16.91 13.17 20.64
CA GLN A 120 17.18 14.59 20.52
C GLN A 120 16.08 15.32 19.75
N LEU A 121 15.01 14.61 19.35
CA LEU A 121 13.88 15.10 18.58
C LEU A 121 14.28 15.62 17.20
N ASP A 122 15.35 15.07 16.61
CA ASP A 122 15.69 15.32 15.22
C ASP A 122 14.55 14.82 14.32
N LEU A 123 14.10 15.67 13.38
CA LEU A 123 13.03 15.31 12.44
C LEU A 123 13.46 14.15 11.55
N GLU A 124 12.50 13.30 11.20
CA GLU A 124 12.72 12.19 10.28
C GLU A 124 13.06 12.69 8.86
N ALA A 125 14.10 12.11 8.28
CA ALA A 125 14.40 12.13 6.84
C ALA A 125 13.78 10.91 6.16
N THR A 126 13.93 10.75 4.85
CA THR A 126 13.42 9.56 4.16
C THR A 126 14.16 8.30 4.63
N SER A 127 13.51 7.50 5.47
CA SER A 127 13.99 6.19 5.96
C SER A 127 14.07 5.16 4.83
N ASP A 128 14.97 4.18 4.96
CA ASP A 128 15.10 3.10 3.99
C ASP A 128 14.20 1.91 4.38
N PHE A 129 13.60 1.27 3.39
CA PHE A 129 12.70 0.13 3.57
C PHE A 129 13.22 -1.10 2.84
N GLN A 130 12.92 -2.28 3.39
CA GLN A 130 13.21 -3.55 2.73
C GLN A 130 12.19 -4.61 3.15
N TRP A 131 11.62 -5.32 2.18
CA TRP A 131 10.80 -6.50 2.47
C TRP A 131 11.63 -7.77 2.45
N TYR A 132 11.28 -8.71 3.32
CA TYR A 132 11.96 -9.99 3.50
C TYR A 132 11.00 -11.15 3.29
N ARG A 133 11.53 -12.27 2.80
CA ARG A 133 10.83 -13.56 2.77
C ARG A 133 11.62 -14.60 3.55
N ALA A 134 10.94 -15.46 4.30
CA ALA A 134 11.55 -16.52 5.10
C ALA A 134 10.75 -17.83 4.99
N ASP A 135 11.36 -18.92 5.45
CA ASP A 135 10.77 -20.26 5.44
C ASP A 135 9.89 -20.55 6.66
N SER A 136 9.91 -19.69 7.68
CA SER A 136 9.11 -19.83 8.90
C SER A 136 8.68 -18.48 9.49
N ASN A 137 7.73 -18.52 10.43
CA ASN A 137 7.32 -17.38 11.25
C ASN A 137 8.40 -16.86 12.22
N THR A 138 9.54 -17.55 12.33
CA THR A 138 10.71 -17.13 13.11
C THR A 138 11.85 -16.58 12.24
N GLY A 139 11.65 -16.46 10.93
CA GLY A 139 12.64 -15.88 10.02
C GLY A 139 13.74 -16.85 9.56
N THR A 140 13.52 -18.17 9.64
CA THR A 140 14.49 -19.16 9.13
C THR A 140 14.77 -18.92 7.65
N ASN A 141 16.05 -18.90 7.26
CA ASN A 141 16.51 -18.62 5.89
C ASN A 141 15.94 -17.31 5.31
N SER A 142 15.79 -16.28 6.14
CA SER A 142 15.32 -14.98 5.66
C SER A 142 16.26 -14.40 4.59
N ILE A 143 15.66 -13.92 3.51
CA ILE A 143 16.34 -13.24 2.42
C ILE A 143 15.59 -11.95 2.05
N ALA A 144 16.36 -10.92 1.69
CA ALA A 144 15.81 -9.68 1.16
C ALA A 144 15.14 -9.93 -0.20
N ILE A 145 13.95 -9.36 -0.39
CA ILE A 145 13.23 -9.36 -1.66
C ILE A 145 13.83 -8.24 -2.54
N SER A 146 14.57 -8.64 -3.57
CA SER A 146 15.21 -7.69 -4.49
C SER A 146 14.22 -6.66 -5.04
N GLY A 147 14.52 -5.37 -4.85
CA GLY A 147 13.71 -4.26 -5.35
C GLY A 147 12.46 -3.91 -4.51
N ALA A 148 12.15 -4.66 -3.46
CA ALA A 148 11.03 -4.35 -2.57
C ALA A 148 11.48 -3.39 -1.46
N ASN A 149 11.67 -2.13 -1.83
CA ASN A 149 12.23 -1.06 -0.99
C ASN A 149 11.28 0.11 -0.75
N ALA A 150 9.97 -0.15 -0.82
CA ALA A 150 8.91 0.82 -0.55
C ALA A 150 8.11 0.43 0.70
N LEU A 151 7.30 1.37 1.20
CA LEU A 151 6.33 1.11 2.28
C LEU A 151 5.31 0.03 1.92
N THR A 152 5.09 -0.22 0.63
CA THR A 152 4.17 -1.25 0.14
C THR A 152 4.90 -2.32 -0.65
N TYR A 153 4.36 -3.53 -0.64
CA TYR A 153 4.83 -4.64 -1.45
C TYR A 153 3.65 -5.45 -1.99
N THR A 154 3.68 -5.77 -3.28
CA THR A 154 2.69 -6.67 -3.90
C THR A 154 3.22 -8.09 -3.87
N LEU A 155 2.49 -8.99 -3.21
CA LEU A 155 2.88 -10.39 -3.08
C LEU A 155 2.93 -11.08 -4.44
N THR A 156 3.97 -11.88 -4.67
CA THR A 156 4.20 -12.57 -5.95
C THR A 156 4.07 -14.08 -5.80
N SER A 157 4.03 -14.81 -6.92
CA SER A 157 4.06 -16.28 -6.91
C SER A 157 5.30 -16.85 -6.21
N ASN A 158 6.42 -16.13 -6.20
CA ASN A 158 7.66 -16.55 -5.53
C ASN A 158 7.58 -16.46 -4.00
N ASP A 159 6.53 -15.83 -3.46
CA ASP A 159 6.32 -15.68 -2.03
C ASP A 159 5.42 -16.78 -1.48
N VAL A 160 4.76 -17.57 -2.33
CA VAL A 160 3.87 -18.67 -1.92
C VAL A 160 4.61 -19.65 -1.00
N GLY A 161 3.97 -19.97 0.13
CA GLY A 161 4.54 -20.83 1.17
C GLY A 161 5.59 -20.14 2.05
N LYS A 162 5.95 -18.89 1.78
CA LYS A 162 6.91 -18.11 2.58
C LYS A 162 6.22 -17.21 3.59
N TYR A 163 6.99 -16.75 4.56
CA TYR A 163 6.58 -15.76 5.55
C TYR A 163 7.24 -14.43 5.22
N ILE A 164 6.48 -13.34 5.34
CA ILE A 164 6.91 -11.99 4.93
C ILE A 164 7.19 -11.14 6.18
N ALA A 165 8.22 -10.30 6.10
CA ALA A 165 8.51 -9.27 7.10
C ALA A 165 8.87 -7.93 6.41
N PHE A 166 8.63 -6.84 7.14
CA PHE A 166 8.95 -5.48 6.73
C PHE A 166 10.09 -4.93 7.58
N GLY A 167 11.16 -4.45 6.96
CA GLY A 167 12.33 -3.84 7.60
C GLY A 167 12.39 -2.34 7.38
N VAL A 168 12.80 -1.61 8.42
CA VAL A 168 12.97 -0.15 8.40
C VAL A 168 14.34 0.21 8.96
N THR A 169 15.12 0.98 8.20
CA THR A 169 16.31 1.68 8.68
C THR A 169 15.98 3.17 8.82
N PRO A 170 15.75 3.67 10.04
CA PRO A 170 15.28 5.04 10.23
C PRO A 170 16.39 6.05 9.93
N LYS A 171 16.03 7.20 9.34
CA LYS A 171 16.96 8.30 9.07
C LYS A 171 16.53 9.62 9.66
N ALA A 172 17.48 10.38 10.20
CA ALA A 172 17.27 11.72 10.74
C ALA A 172 17.71 12.80 9.74
N GLN A 173 17.09 13.99 9.78
CA GLN A 173 17.50 15.14 8.95
C GLN A 173 18.78 15.81 9.46
N THR A 174 18.95 15.81 10.77
CA THR A 174 20.10 16.36 11.49
C THR A 174 20.60 15.34 12.49
N GLY A 175 21.76 15.59 13.08
CA GLY A 175 22.27 14.67 14.09
C GLY A 175 22.88 13.42 13.48
N ALA A 176 22.71 12.29 14.18
CA ALA A 176 23.27 11.01 13.83
C ALA A 176 22.31 10.37 12.83
N LEU A 177 22.73 10.31 11.56
CA LEU A 177 21.76 10.29 10.47
C LEU A 177 21.07 8.95 10.22
N THR A 178 21.63 7.81 10.67
CA THR A 178 21.14 6.48 10.25
C THR A 178 21.11 5.52 11.41
N GLY A 179 19.90 5.03 11.72
CA GLY A 179 19.66 4.02 12.75
C GLY A 179 20.02 2.61 12.32
N VAL A 180 19.74 1.68 13.23
CA VAL A 180 19.83 0.23 12.97
C VAL A 180 18.51 -0.25 12.38
N GLU A 181 18.58 -1.15 11.41
CA GLU A 181 17.39 -1.76 10.84
C GLU A 181 16.60 -2.54 11.89
N VAL A 182 15.29 -2.33 11.92
CA VAL A 182 14.34 -3.11 12.72
C VAL A 182 13.36 -3.80 11.79
N THR A 183 13.21 -5.11 11.96
CA THR A 183 12.26 -5.93 11.18
C THR A 183 11.00 -6.22 11.99
N SER A 184 9.85 -6.19 11.32
CA SER A 184 8.59 -6.68 11.88
C SER A 184 8.67 -8.19 12.21
N PRO A 185 7.74 -8.70 13.03
CA PRO A 185 7.46 -10.13 13.04
C PRO A 185 7.13 -10.65 11.63
N TYR A 186 7.48 -11.91 11.37
CA TYR A 186 7.14 -12.59 10.13
C TYR A 186 5.67 -13.05 10.16
N GLN A 187 4.90 -12.71 9.12
CA GLN A 187 3.51 -13.18 8.96
C GLN A 187 3.38 -14.04 7.70
N GLY A 188 2.55 -15.08 7.76
CA GLY A 188 2.45 -16.07 6.69
C GLY A 188 1.83 -17.39 7.15
N ALA A 189 1.87 -18.44 6.33
CA ALA A 189 2.47 -18.45 4.99
C ALA A 189 1.62 -17.69 3.96
N VAL A 190 2.26 -17.06 2.97
CA VAL A 190 1.55 -16.50 1.82
C VAL A 190 0.91 -17.63 1.04
N THR A 191 -0.37 -17.50 0.75
CA THR A 191 -1.12 -18.48 -0.02
C THR A 191 -1.40 -17.97 -1.43
N THR A 192 -1.60 -18.88 -2.36
CA THR A 192 -2.37 -18.52 -3.55
C THR A 192 -3.82 -18.34 -3.10
N VAL A 193 -4.52 -17.34 -3.63
CA VAL A 193 -5.98 -17.40 -3.54
C VAL A 193 -6.39 -18.64 -4.35
N SER A 194 -6.82 -19.70 -3.66
CA SER A 194 -7.54 -20.81 -4.29
C SER A 194 -8.95 -20.33 -4.59
N VAL A 195 -9.07 -19.37 -5.51
CA VAL A 195 -10.34 -18.94 -6.06
C VAL A 195 -10.83 -20.02 -7.02
N ALA A 196 -11.74 -20.85 -6.53
CA ALA A 196 -12.55 -21.70 -7.39
C ALA A 196 -13.57 -20.81 -8.10
N ALA A 197 -13.15 -20.15 -9.18
CA ALA A 197 -14.08 -19.56 -10.11
C ALA A 197 -14.83 -20.68 -10.85
N ARG A 198 -16.14 -20.54 -11.02
CA ARG A 198 -16.97 -21.53 -11.73
C ARG A 198 -18.11 -20.84 -12.44
N ILE A 199 -18.61 -21.45 -13.51
CA ILE A 199 -19.91 -21.07 -14.06
C ILE A 199 -20.98 -21.51 -13.05
N ASN A 200 -21.86 -20.59 -12.67
CA ASN A 200 -22.78 -20.75 -11.53
C ASN A 200 -24.25 -20.77 -11.93
N GLU A 201 -24.65 -19.98 -12.92
CA GLU A 201 -26.03 -19.88 -13.40
C GLU A 201 -26.02 -19.34 -14.82
N PHE A 202 -26.96 -19.76 -15.68
CA PHE A 202 -27.15 -19.17 -17.01
C PHE A 202 -28.60 -19.33 -17.49
N HIS A 203 -28.98 -18.49 -18.45
CA HIS A 203 -30.25 -18.51 -19.14
C HIS A 203 -30.01 -18.24 -20.64
N TYR A 204 -30.41 -19.17 -21.50
CA TYR A 204 -30.22 -19.15 -22.94
C TYR A 204 -31.53 -19.30 -23.73
N ASP A 205 -32.53 -20.04 -23.24
CA ASP A 205 -33.79 -20.26 -23.98
C ASP A 205 -35.02 -20.03 -23.09
N ASN A 206 -36.09 -19.46 -23.68
CA ASN A 206 -37.37 -19.31 -23.00
C ASN A 206 -38.57 -19.38 -23.94
N ILE A 207 -39.77 -19.46 -23.35
CA ILE A 207 -41.04 -19.39 -24.08
C ILE A 207 -41.10 -18.11 -24.92
N GLY A 208 -41.27 -18.26 -26.22
CA GLY A 208 -41.39 -17.14 -27.15
C GLY A 208 -40.03 -16.72 -27.71
N THR A 209 -39.74 -15.43 -27.64
CA THR A 209 -38.43 -14.88 -28.02
C THR A 209 -37.50 -14.90 -26.82
N ASP A 210 -36.25 -15.27 -27.03
CA ASP A 210 -35.21 -15.25 -26.00
C ASP A 210 -35.02 -13.84 -25.45
N VAL A 211 -35.15 -13.70 -24.14
CA VAL A 211 -35.04 -12.44 -23.41
C VAL A 211 -34.38 -12.68 -22.06
N ASN A 212 -33.76 -11.64 -21.49
CA ASN A 212 -33.10 -11.69 -20.19
C ASN A 212 -31.96 -12.70 -20.05
N GLU A 213 -31.40 -13.14 -21.18
CA GLU A 213 -30.27 -14.06 -21.25
C GLU A 213 -29.07 -13.55 -20.45
N PHE A 214 -28.37 -14.47 -19.80
CA PHE A 214 -27.21 -14.13 -18.98
C PHE A 214 -26.35 -15.35 -18.69
N VAL A 215 -25.12 -15.08 -18.26
CA VAL A 215 -24.28 -16.06 -17.58
C VAL A 215 -23.69 -15.44 -16.33
N GLU A 216 -23.70 -16.20 -15.24
CA GLU A 216 -23.13 -15.83 -13.96
C GLU A 216 -21.92 -16.70 -13.61
N ILE A 217 -20.87 -16.04 -13.13
CA ILE A 217 -19.69 -16.67 -12.60
C ILE A 217 -19.67 -16.43 -11.10
N ARG A 218 -19.47 -17.50 -10.32
CA ARG A 218 -19.21 -17.40 -8.87
C ARG A 218 -17.71 -17.54 -8.63
N ILE A 219 -17.15 -16.63 -7.86
CA ILE A 219 -15.78 -16.72 -7.35
C ILE A 219 -15.82 -16.77 -5.83
N THR A 220 -15.26 -17.84 -5.25
CA THR A 220 -15.24 -18.00 -3.80
C THR A 220 -14.38 -16.97 -3.08
N GLY A 221 -14.93 -16.43 -1.98
CA GLY A 221 -14.35 -15.38 -1.16
C GLY A 221 -15.23 -14.14 -1.11
N ALA A 222 -15.25 -13.45 0.03
CA ALA A 222 -15.87 -12.12 0.12
C ALA A 222 -15.11 -11.09 -0.74
N MET A 223 -15.67 -9.89 -0.89
CA MET A 223 -15.11 -8.81 -1.73
C MET A 223 -13.61 -8.54 -1.51
N GLY A 224 -13.12 -8.55 -0.27
CA GLY A 224 -11.70 -8.31 0.05
C GLY A 224 -10.77 -9.49 -0.24
N SER A 225 -11.30 -10.64 -0.64
CA SER A 225 -10.56 -11.86 -0.97
C SER A 225 -10.62 -12.22 -2.46
N GLN A 226 -11.17 -11.33 -3.29
CA GLN A 226 -11.28 -11.53 -4.73
C GLN A 226 -9.91 -11.42 -5.43
N PRO A 227 -9.77 -12.00 -6.64
CA PRO A 227 -8.54 -11.88 -7.43
C PRO A 227 -8.18 -10.42 -7.68
N ALA A 228 -6.89 -10.09 -7.54
CA ALA A 228 -6.42 -8.72 -7.73
C ALA A 228 -6.60 -8.21 -9.18
N ASN A 229 -6.58 -9.11 -10.16
CA ASN A 229 -6.74 -8.76 -11.57
C ASN A 229 -7.83 -9.61 -12.26
N LEU A 230 -9.05 -9.11 -12.25
CA LEU A 230 -10.21 -9.75 -12.90
C LEU A 230 -10.17 -9.68 -14.43
N SER A 231 -9.30 -8.86 -15.04
CA SER A 231 -9.15 -8.81 -16.51
C SER A 231 -8.48 -10.06 -17.09
N GLN A 232 -7.88 -10.90 -16.24
CA GLN A 232 -7.29 -12.19 -16.62
C GLN A 232 -8.32 -13.33 -16.61
N TYR A 233 -9.56 -13.06 -16.23
CA TYR A 233 -10.65 -14.01 -16.30
C TYR A 233 -11.60 -13.60 -17.42
N SER A 234 -11.95 -14.54 -18.29
CA SER A 234 -12.88 -14.30 -19.39
C SER A 234 -13.91 -15.40 -19.51
N ILE A 235 -15.15 -15.02 -19.77
CA ILE A 235 -16.20 -15.90 -20.21
C ILE A 235 -16.32 -15.84 -21.74
N VAL A 236 -16.52 -16.99 -22.37
CA VAL A 236 -16.52 -17.12 -23.84
C VAL A 236 -17.66 -18.04 -24.26
N LEU A 237 -18.49 -17.60 -25.20
CA LEU A 237 -19.56 -18.39 -25.80
C LEU A 237 -19.06 -19.08 -27.08
N TYR A 238 -19.46 -20.32 -27.27
CA TYR A 238 -19.08 -21.19 -28.38
C TYR A 238 -20.32 -21.71 -29.09
N ASN A 239 -20.29 -21.64 -30.43
CA ASN A 239 -21.25 -22.29 -31.28
C ASN A 239 -20.79 -23.74 -31.51
N GLY A 240 -21.56 -24.74 -31.13
CA GLY A 240 -21.16 -26.14 -31.25
C GLY A 240 -21.34 -26.71 -32.67
N SER A 241 -22.13 -26.06 -33.54
CA SER A 241 -22.24 -26.45 -34.95
C SER A 241 -20.96 -26.16 -35.76
N ASN A 242 -20.33 -25.02 -35.52
CA ASN A 242 -19.05 -24.64 -36.15
C ASN A 242 -17.84 -24.75 -35.20
N GLN A 243 -18.07 -25.17 -33.96
CA GLN A 243 -17.08 -25.39 -32.91
C GLN A 243 -16.25 -24.14 -32.56
N SER A 244 -16.76 -22.95 -32.85
CA SER A 244 -16.01 -21.69 -32.74
C SER A 244 -16.63 -20.69 -31.78
N THR A 245 -15.79 -19.84 -31.20
CA THR A 245 -16.21 -18.71 -30.35
C THR A 245 -17.02 -17.67 -31.13
N TYR A 246 -18.04 -17.08 -30.52
CA TYR A 246 -18.81 -15.98 -31.14
C TYR A 246 -19.00 -14.74 -30.26
N ASP A 247 -18.86 -14.85 -28.94
CA ASP A 247 -18.90 -13.69 -28.03
C ASP A 247 -18.05 -13.95 -26.78
N SER A 248 -17.59 -12.89 -26.11
CA SER A 248 -16.80 -13.00 -24.88
C SER A 248 -16.80 -11.71 -24.07
N ALA A 249 -16.58 -11.83 -22.77
CA ALA A 249 -16.34 -10.71 -21.87
C ALA A 249 -15.30 -11.05 -20.80
N THR A 250 -14.63 -10.04 -20.26
CA THR A 250 -13.73 -10.19 -19.11
C THR A 250 -14.45 -9.84 -17.81
N LEU A 251 -14.14 -10.52 -16.71
CA LEU A 251 -14.91 -10.36 -15.47
C LEU A 251 -14.85 -8.95 -14.88
N ASN A 252 -13.79 -8.18 -15.17
CA ASN A 252 -13.69 -6.78 -14.73
C ASN A 252 -14.69 -5.83 -15.42
N THR A 253 -15.39 -6.26 -16.47
CA THR A 253 -16.44 -5.47 -17.14
C THR A 253 -17.85 -5.87 -16.71
N LEU A 254 -17.98 -6.89 -15.87
CA LEU A 254 -19.26 -7.47 -15.47
C LEU A 254 -19.82 -6.80 -14.22
N VAL A 255 -21.14 -6.93 -14.02
CA VAL A 255 -21.79 -6.46 -12.79
C VAL A 255 -21.40 -7.41 -11.66
N GLN A 256 -20.76 -6.87 -10.62
CA GLN A 256 -20.33 -7.61 -9.44
C GLN A 256 -21.28 -7.39 -8.27
N THR A 257 -21.67 -8.48 -7.62
CA THR A 257 -22.31 -8.49 -6.30
C THR A 257 -21.56 -9.47 -5.40
N CYS A 258 -21.60 -9.27 -4.08
CA CYS A 258 -20.94 -10.16 -3.13
C CYS A 258 -21.80 -10.35 -1.88
N ASP A 259 -21.74 -11.55 -1.32
CA ASP A 259 -22.19 -11.84 0.04
C ASP A 259 -20.98 -12.01 0.98
N SER A 260 -21.19 -12.59 2.17
CA SER A 260 -20.11 -12.82 3.14
C SER A 260 -19.15 -13.94 2.75
N THR A 261 -19.51 -14.77 1.78
CA THR A 261 -18.81 -15.98 1.37
C THR A 261 -18.26 -15.93 -0.05
N ASP A 262 -18.96 -15.30 -0.98
CA ASP A 262 -18.66 -15.35 -2.42
C ASP A 262 -18.97 -14.02 -3.12
N CYS A 263 -18.41 -13.85 -4.31
CA CYS A 263 -18.83 -12.83 -5.26
C CYS A 263 -19.36 -13.47 -6.56
N TYR A 264 -20.37 -12.81 -7.14
CA TYR A 264 -21.05 -13.19 -8.36
C TYR A 264 -20.79 -12.12 -9.42
N TYR A 265 -20.51 -12.56 -10.64
CA TYR A 265 -20.22 -11.71 -11.79
C TYR A 265 -21.21 -12.05 -12.89
N VAL A 266 -22.12 -11.13 -13.18
CA VAL A 266 -23.21 -11.33 -14.13
C VAL A 266 -22.87 -10.68 -15.46
N TRP A 267 -22.89 -11.50 -16.52
CA TRP A 267 -22.79 -11.05 -17.90
C TRP A 267 -24.13 -11.21 -18.61
N GLN A 268 -24.54 -10.16 -19.32
CA GLN A 268 -25.73 -10.15 -20.18
C GLN A 268 -25.28 -9.91 -21.62
N PRO A 269 -24.92 -10.97 -22.37
CA PRO A 269 -24.61 -10.84 -23.79
C PRO A 269 -25.84 -10.38 -24.58
N ILE A 270 -25.64 -9.94 -25.82
CA ILE A 270 -26.75 -9.50 -26.68
C ILE A 270 -27.68 -10.67 -27.02
N SER A 271 -27.09 -11.85 -27.23
CA SER A 271 -27.80 -13.10 -27.46
C SER A 271 -26.88 -14.28 -27.16
N ILE A 272 -27.43 -15.32 -26.56
CA ILE A 272 -26.89 -16.65 -26.46
C ILE A 272 -27.58 -17.50 -27.54
N GLN A 273 -26.88 -18.49 -28.07
CA GLN A 273 -27.42 -19.34 -29.14
C GLN A 273 -28.04 -20.60 -28.53
N ASN A 274 -29.17 -21.06 -29.09
CA ASN A 274 -29.93 -22.22 -28.59
C ASN A 274 -29.59 -23.49 -29.39
N GLY A 275 -28.35 -23.62 -29.85
CA GLY A 275 -27.90 -24.78 -30.62
C GLY A 275 -27.75 -26.02 -29.74
N ALA A 276 -28.10 -27.18 -30.30
CA ALA A 276 -27.90 -28.48 -29.67
C ALA A 276 -26.70 -29.22 -30.30
N PRO A 277 -25.46 -29.09 -29.76
CA PRO A 277 -25.08 -28.29 -28.60
C PRO A 277 -24.47 -26.92 -28.95
N ASP A 278 -24.48 -26.02 -27.98
CA ASP A 278 -23.65 -24.81 -27.86
C ASP A 278 -23.00 -24.81 -26.45
N GLY A 279 -22.07 -23.90 -26.18
CA GLY A 279 -21.29 -23.98 -24.94
C GLY A 279 -20.70 -22.69 -24.40
N ILE A 280 -20.26 -22.78 -23.15
CA ILE A 280 -19.74 -21.67 -22.35
C ILE A 280 -18.41 -22.13 -21.73
N ALA A 281 -17.34 -21.36 -21.96
CA ALA A 281 -16.07 -21.58 -21.31
C ALA A 281 -15.73 -20.44 -20.36
N LEU A 282 -15.19 -20.80 -19.19
CA LEU A 282 -14.54 -19.88 -18.26
C LEU A 282 -13.03 -20.09 -18.35
N ILE A 283 -12.31 -19.02 -18.68
CA ILE A 283 -10.85 -18.99 -18.81
C ILE A 283 -10.31 -18.13 -17.67
N GLY A 284 -9.22 -18.58 -17.05
CA GLY A 284 -8.50 -17.84 -16.02
C GLY A 284 -7.04 -17.60 -16.39
N PRO A 285 -6.26 -17.01 -15.46
CA PRO A 285 -4.86 -16.66 -15.68
C PRO A 285 -3.96 -17.87 -16.00
N SER A 286 -4.37 -19.08 -15.56
CA SER A 286 -3.64 -20.33 -15.80
C SER A 286 -4.19 -21.16 -16.98
N GLY A 287 -5.16 -20.62 -17.74
CA GLY A 287 -5.83 -21.32 -18.84
C GLY A 287 -7.29 -21.67 -18.57
N LEU A 288 -7.82 -22.66 -19.29
CA LEU A 288 -9.21 -23.12 -19.18
C LEU A 288 -9.53 -23.58 -17.75
N ILE A 289 -10.55 -22.97 -17.14
CA ILE A 289 -11.09 -23.37 -15.83
C ILE A 289 -12.21 -24.39 -16.01
N GLU A 290 -13.16 -24.08 -16.89
CA GLU A 290 -14.36 -24.90 -17.10
C GLU A 290 -14.86 -24.72 -18.54
N PHE A 291 -15.34 -25.80 -19.16
CA PHE A 291 -16.01 -25.78 -20.46
C PHE A 291 -17.27 -26.65 -20.39
N ILE A 292 -18.43 -25.99 -20.31
CA ILE A 292 -19.74 -26.67 -20.29
C ILE A 292 -20.45 -26.48 -21.63
N SER A 293 -21.38 -27.37 -21.91
CA SER A 293 -22.34 -27.25 -23.00
C SER A 293 -23.73 -27.63 -22.52
N TYR A 294 -24.74 -27.25 -23.30
CA TYR A 294 -26.11 -27.70 -23.12
C TYR A 294 -26.54 -28.49 -24.36
N GLU A 295 -27.45 -29.44 -24.15
CA GLU A 295 -28.05 -30.27 -25.22
C GLU A 295 -27.05 -31.13 -26.02
N GLY A 296 -25.92 -31.48 -25.40
CA GLY A 296 -24.92 -32.38 -26.00
C GLY A 296 -23.49 -31.93 -25.74
N VAL A 297 -22.53 -32.60 -26.39
CA VAL A 297 -21.08 -32.37 -26.24
C VAL A 297 -20.45 -32.04 -27.58
N PHE A 298 -19.48 -31.12 -27.60
CA PHE A 298 -18.62 -30.85 -28.76
C PHE A 298 -17.20 -30.50 -28.33
N THR A 299 -16.25 -30.56 -29.26
CA THR A 299 -14.86 -30.14 -29.04
C THR A 299 -14.65 -28.75 -29.63
N ALA A 300 -14.11 -27.81 -28.86
CA ALA A 300 -13.83 -26.48 -29.38
C ALA A 300 -12.68 -26.50 -30.40
N LEU A 301 -12.83 -25.78 -31.51
CA LEU A 301 -11.82 -25.65 -32.56
C LEU A 301 -10.88 -24.46 -32.33
N ASN A 302 -11.36 -23.41 -31.66
CA ASN A 302 -10.60 -22.19 -31.38
C ASN A 302 -10.79 -21.71 -29.93
N GLY A 303 -10.29 -20.51 -29.61
CA GLY A 303 -10.45 -19.88 -28.30
C GLY A 303 -9.70 -20.56 -27.17
N GLY A 304 -9.96 -20.13 -25.93
CA GLY A 304 -9.30 -20.64 -24.73
C GLY A 304 -9.60 -22.12 -24.40
N ALA A 305 -10.61 -22.71 -25.06
CA ALA A 305 -10.97 -24.12 -24.90
C ALA A 305 -10.51 -25.01 -26.08
N ALA A 306 -9.78 -24.47 -27.06
CA ALA A 306 -9.38 -25.19 -28.27
C ALA A 306 -8.81 -26.59 -27.99
N GLY A 307 -9.33 -27.60 -28.69
CA GLY A 307 -8.95 -29.01 -28.53
C GLY A 307 -9.57 -29.72 -27.33
N THR A 308 -10.37 -29.02 -26.50
CA THR A 308 -11.03 -29.60 -25.32
C THR A 308 -12.50 -29.92 -25.64
N SER A 309 -12.98 -31.09 -25.22
CA SER A 309 -14.40 -31.43 -25.27
C SER A 309 -15.15 -30.79 -24.10
N SER A 310 -16.34 -30.24 -24.38
CA SER A 310 -17.23 -29.70 -23.37
C SER A 310 -17.80 -30.79 -22.47
N THR A 311 -18.33 -30.40 -21.32
CA THR A 311 -19.15 -31.26 -20.45
C THR A 311 -20.60 -30.82 -20.53
N ASP A 312 -21.48 -31.71 -20.99
CA ASP A 312 -22.91 -31.43 -21.02
C ASP A 312 -23.47 -31.25 -19.60
N VAL A 313 -24.24 -30.19 -19.37
CA VAL A 313 -24.85 -29.91 -18.07
C VAL A 313 -25.97 -30.90 -17.73
N GLY A 314 -26.52 -31.59 -18.74
CA GLY A 314 -27.54 -32.64 -18.56
C GLY A 314 -28.93 -32.12 -18.19
N VAL A 315 -29.14 -30.80 -18.21
CA VAL A 315 -30.42 -30.11 -18.10
C VAL A 315 -30.52 -29.11 -19.25
N LEU A 316 -31.73 -28.83 -19.71
CA LEU A 316 -31.98 -27.92 -20.83
C LEU A 316 -33.06 -26.92 -20.44
N GLU A 317 -32.99 -25.74 -21.01
CA GLU A 317 -34.12 -24.84 -21.10
C GLU A 317 -34.91 -25.18 -22.36
N ASP A 318 -36.21 -24.95 -22.31
CA ASP A 318 -37.10 -25.25 -23.43
C ASP A 318 -38.06 -24.10 -23.69
N SER A 319 -38.39 -23.89 -24.96
CA SER A 319 -39.29 -22.83 -25.41
C SER A 319 -40.78 -23.09 -25.11
N ILE A 320 -41.11 -24.03 -24.22
CA ILE A 320 -42.49 -24.42 -23.85
C ILE A 320 -42.78 -24.11 -22.37
N ASN A 321 -41.82 -24.34 -21.48
CA ASN A 321 -41.97 -24.34 -20.02
C ASN A 321 -41.06 -23.32 -19.35
N THR A 322 -39.91 -22.99 -19.95
CA THR A 322 -38.96 -22.06 -19.32
C THR A 322 -39.42 -20.64 -19.55
N THR A 323 -39.74 -19.91 -18.47
CA THR A 323 -40.16 -18.52 -18.59
C THR A 323 -38.97 -17.60 -18.87
N ALA A 324 -39.22 -16.36 -19.28
CA ALA A 324 -38.22 -15.30 -19.42
C ALA A 324 -37.43 -14.94 -18.13
N ASN A 325 -37.78 -15.56 -16.99
CA ASN A 325 -37.05 -15.44 -15.74
C ASN A 325 -36.50 -16.79 -15.28
N GLY A 326 -36.63 -17.86 -16.06
CA GLY A 326 -36.02 -19.14 -15.75
C GLY A 326 -34.49 -19.07 -15.78
N SER A 327 -33.85 -20.15 -15.35
CA SER A 327 -32.41 -20.32 -15.41
C SER A 327 -32.01 -21.77 -15.13
N ILE A 328 -30.88 -22.18 -15.68
CA ILE A 328 -30.12 -23.32 -15.21
C ILE A 328 -29.18 -22.85 -14.10
N GLN A 329 -29.39 -23.36 -12.89
CA GLN A 329 -28.64 -23.02 -11.69
C GLN A 329 -27.75 -24.19 -11.25
N ARG A 330 -26.60 -23.87 -10.66
CA ARG A 330 -25.69 -24.85 -10.07
C ARG A 330 -25.78 -24.87 -8.56
N THR A 331 -25.96 -26.04 -7.96
CA THR A 331 -25.98 -26.20 -6.49
C THR A 331 -24.59 -25.98 -5.88
N SER A 332 -24.53 -25.91 -4.54
CA SER A 332 -23.26 -25.92 -3.81
C SER A 332 -22.43 -27.18 -4.07
N SER A 333 -23.07 -28.33 -4.30
CA SER A 333 -22.41 -29.61 -4.66
C SER A 333 -21.99 -29.71 -6.13
N GLY A 334 -22.33 -28.73 -6.96
CA GLY A 334 -21.92 -28.67 -8.36
C GLY A 334 -22.91 -29.29 -9.36
N THR A 335 -24.08 -29.74 -8.91
CA THR A 335 -25.14 -30.29 -9.75
C THR A 335 -25.90 -29.18 -10.47
N TRP A 336 -26.20 -29.36 -11.75
CA TRP A 336 -27.05 -28.44 -12.52
C TRP A 336 -28.51 -28.82 -12.39
N LEU A 337 -29.37 -27.84 -12.10
CA LEU A 337 -30.83 -27.99 -12.04
C LEU A 337 -31.48 -26.83 -12.80
N LEU A 338 -32.58 -27.11 -13.49
CA LEU A 338 -33.42 -26.09 -14.12
C LEU A 338 -34.42 -25.52 -13.10
N ASN A 339 -34.45 -24.20 -13.00
CA ASN A 339 -35.56 -23.47 -12.40
C ASN A 339 -36.36 -22.77 -13.50
N GLN A 340 -37.58 -23.24 -13.76
CA GLN A 340 -38.38 -22.78 -14.91
C GLN A 340 -38.89 -21.34 -14.77
N THR A 341 -38.95 -20.79 -13.56
CA THR A 341 -39.70 -19.54 -13.28
C THR A 341 -38.89 -18.46 -12.59
N SER A 342 -37.67 -18.76 -12.15
CA SER A 342 -36.84 -17.79 -11.42
C SER A 342 -35.35 -17.99 -11.67
N ASN A 343 -34.62 -16.89 -11.49
CA ASN A 343 -33.17 -16.80 -11.48
C ASN A 343 -32.71 -16.08 -10.21
N SER A 344 -31.51 -16.39 -9.76
CA SER A 344 -30.87 -15.76 -8.59
C SER A 344 -30.09 -14.52 -8.97
N LYS A 345 -29.40 -14.54 -10.12
CA LYS A 345 -28.71 -13.42 -10.79
C LYS A 345 -28.12 -12.38 -9.82
N GLY A 346 -26.86 -12.56 -9.48
CA GLY A 346 -26.09 -11.77 -8.55
C GLY A 346 -26.27 -12.20 -7.09
N LEU A 347 -26.86 -13.36 -6.83
CA LEU A 347 -27.15 -13.88 -5.50
C LEU A 347 -26.92 -15.39 -5.45
N VAL A 348 -26.95 -15.96 -4.24
CA VAL A 348 -26.91 -17.41 -4.04
C VAL A 348 -28.08 -18.07 -4.77
N ASN A 349 -27.78 -19.12 -5.54
CA ASN A 349 -28.79 -19.94 -6.23
C ASN A 349 -29.84 -20.50 -5.26
N GLY A 350 -31.10 -20.51 -5.69
CA GLY A 350 -32.25 -20.86 -4.85
C GLY A 350 -32.64 -22.35 -4.85
N ILE A 351 -31.75 -23.23 -5.31
CA ILE A 351 -31.99 -24.66 -5.59
C ILE A 351 -31.21 -25.63 -4.69
#